data_AF-A0A930BQQ3-F1
#
_entry.id   AF-A0A930BQQ3-F1
#
_cell.length_a   1.000
_cell.length_b   1.000
_cell.length_c   1.000
_cell.angle_alpha   90.00
_cell.angle_beta   90.00
_cell.angle_gamma   90.00
#
_symmetry.space_group_name_H-M   'P 1'
#
loop_
_entity.id
_entity.type
_entity.pdbx_description
1 polymer ?
#
loop_
_entity_poly.entity_id
_entity_poly.type
_entity_poly.pdbx_seq_one_letter_code
_entity_poly.pdbx_strand_id
1 'polypeptide(L)'
;MLEAEAVLFEKPIAHVIEHVKPMREAGNRETRKRYWWLHGETVPAYRKAIQALSRYISTPRVAKHRYFVWLPTSVLPDSRLYAICRDDDLTFGILSSRQHRVWSLANASMHGVGNDPTYNAKSCFETFPFPEGMTPRDTAPKTGQASPPCMAGDILAENIAAAARRLNELREAWLNPAEWVDWVITPEEERVGFPKRTVAKPGHEAELKKRTLTNLYNARPAWLDLAHKELDKAVAAAYGWTDYTPEMADDEILRRLLTLNLERSAI
;
A
#
# COMPACT_ATOMS: atom_id res chain seq x y z
N MET A 1 1.87 -20.98 -17.38
CA MET A 1 3.14 -21.18 -18.11
C MET A 1 3.61 -22.60 -17.87
N LEU A 2 3.63 -23.39 -18.92
CA LEU A 2 4.21 -24.73 -18.97
C LEU A 2 5.75 -24.63 -19.02
N GLU A 3 6.45 -25.70 -18.63
CA GLU A 3 7.92 -25.75 -18.73
C GLU A 3 8.39 -25.54 -20.18
N ALA A 4 7.70 -26.16 -21.14
CA ALA A 4 7.99 -26.04 -22.57
C ALA A 4 7.87 -24.59 -23.10
N GLU A 5 7.06 -23.75 -22.46
CA GLU A 5 6.98 -22.33 -22.79
C GLU A 5 8.10 -21.53 -22.10
N ALA A 6 8.44 -21.91 -20.86
CA ALA A 6 9.49 -21.24 -20.09
C ALA A 6 10.89 -21.43 -20.69
N VAL A 7 11.17 -22.60 -21.27
CA VAL A 7 12.47 -22.90 -21.90
C VAL A 7 12.75 -22.07 -23.17
N LEU A 8 11.72 -21.44 -23.76
CA LEU A 8 11.89 -20.51 -24.88
C LEU A 8 12.58 -19.21 -24.46
N PHE A 9 12.65 -18.92 -23.16
CA PHE A 9 13.36 -17.77 -22.60
C PHE A 9 14.79 -18.18 -22.18
N GLU A 10 15.67 -18.37 -23.17
CA GLU A 10 17.01 -18.98 -23.00
C GLU A 10 17.82 -18.39 -21.83
N LYS A 11 17.96 -17.06 -21.78
CA LYS A 11 18.77 -16.41 -20.73
C LYS A 11 18.14 -16.56 -19.33
N PRO A 12 16.86 -16.22 -19.10
CA PRO A 12 16.23 -16.47 -17.80
C PRO A 12 16.24 -17.93 -17.37
N ILE A 13 15.91 -18.87 -18.26
CA ILE A 13 15.80 -20.28 -17.87
C ILE A 13 17.16 -20.89 -17.55
N ALA A 14 18.23 -20.50 -18.25
CA ALA A 14 19.59 -20.94 -17.93
C ALA A 14 19.97 -20.56 -16.50
N HIS A 15 19.71 -19.31 -16.10
CA HIS A 15 19.93 -18.85 -14.71
C HIS A 15 19.11 -19.65 -13.69
N VAL A 16 17.84 -19.94 -13.99
CA VAL A 16 16.97 -20.73 -13.11
C VAL A 16 17.49 -22.18 -12.98
N ILE A 17 17.94 -22.80 -14.07
CA ILE A 17 18.51 -24.15 -14.05
C ILE A 17 19.79 -24.20 -13.23
N GLU A 18 20.67 -23.21 -13.38
CA GLU A 18 21.97 -23.17 -12.69
C GLU A 18 21.83 -22.87 -11.19
N HIS A 19 20.99 -21.90 -10.81
CA HIS A 19 20.98 -21.38 -9.44
C HIS A 19 19.73 -21.74 -8.63
N VAL A 20 18.57 -21.88 -9.27
CA VAL A 20 17.29 -22.04 -8.56
C VAL A 20 16.88 -23.51 -8.45
N LYS A 21 17.02 -24.28 -9.53
CA LYS A 21 16.61 -25.68 -9.59
C LYS A 21 17.32 -26.56 -8.55
N PRO A 22 18.66 -26.51 -8.38
CA PRO A 22 19.35 -27.38 -7.40
C PRO A 22 18.92 -27.08 -5.96
N MET A 23 18.80 -25.80 -5.61
CA MET A 23 18.30 -25.36 -4.30
C MET A 23 16.87 -25.87 -4.03
N ARG A 24 16.00 -25.86 -5.05
CA ARG A 24 14.61 -26.34 -4.89
C ARG A 24 14.52 -27.85 -4.77
N GLU A 25 15.28 -28.60 -5.57
CA GLU A 25 15.33 -30.07 -5.54
C GLU A 25 15.80 -30.60 -4.18
N ALA A 26 16.77 -29.91 -3.56
CA ALA A 26 17.26 -30.21 -2.21
C ALA A 26 16.27 -29.85 -1.08
N GLY A 27 15.29 -28.98 -1.33
CA GLY A 27 14.31 -28.57 -0.32
C GLY A 27 13.27 -29.64 0.01
N ASN A 28 12.37 -29.37 0.98
CA ASN A 28 11.32 -30.34 1.37
C ASN A 28 9.97 -30.10 0.68
N ARG A 29 9.83 -29.03 -0.11
CA ARG A 29 8.54 -28.64 -0.72
C ARG A 29 8.38 -29.25 -2.11
N GLU A 30 7.65 -30.36 -2.20
CA GLU A 30 7.46 -31.13 -3.44
C GLU A 30 6.97 -30.29 -4.62
N THR A 31 6.00 -29.39 -4.39
CA THR A 31 5.49 -28.48 -5.42
C THR A 31 6.59 -27.60 -6.03
N ARG A 32 7.56 -27.14 -5.22
CA ARG A 32 8.67 -26.30 -5.72
C ARG A 32 9.72 -27.12 -6.47
N LYS A 33 9.86 -28.42 -6.16
CA LYS A 33 10.69 -29.35 -6.93
C LYS A 33 10.09 -29.59 -8.31
N ARG A 34 8.82 -30.00 -8.31
CA ARG A 34 8.07 -30.32 -9.52
C ARG A 34 7.92 -29.13 -10.47
N TYR A 35 7.72 -27.94 -9.92
CA TYR A 35 7.56 -26.70 -10.68
C TYR A 35 8.72 -25.72 -10.43
N TRP A 36 9.95 -26.21 -10.58
CA TRP A 36 11.18 -25.48 -10.28
C TRP A 36 11.32 -24.18 -11.10
N TRP A 37 10.70 -24.09 -12.28
CA TRP A 37 10.71 -22.93 -13.17
C TRP A 37 9.69 -21.84 -12.80
N LEU A 38 8.69 -22.14 -11.95
CA LEU A 38 7.68 -21.16 -11.52
C LEU A 38 8.15 -20.36 -10.30
N HIS A 39 7.51 -19.24 -9.98
CA HIS A 39 7.72 -18.59 -8.68
C HIS A 39 7.33 -19.54 -7.53
N GLY A 40 8.10 -19.53 -6.45
CA GLY A 40 7.94 -20.47 -5.34
C GLY A 40 6.62 -20.34 -4.57
N GLU A 41 5.96 -19.19 -4.65
CA GLU A 41 4.58 -18.96 -4.25
C GLU A 41 3.86 -18.26 -5.41
N THR A 42 2.78 -18.84 -5.92
CA THR A 42 2.03 -18.27 -7.04
C THR A 42 0.97 -17.26 -6.61
N VAL A 43 0.69 -17.18 -5.29
CA VAL A 43 -0.24 -16.24 -4.63
C VAL A 43 -1.57 -16.04 -5.39
N PRO A 44 -2.32 -17.13 -5.66
CA PRO A 44 -3.50 -17.08 -6.52
C PRO A 44 -4.62 -16.18 -5.99
N ALA A 45 -4.81 -16.12 -4.66
CA ALA A 45 -5.80 -15.23 -4.04
C ALA A 45 -5.51 -13.75 -4.32
N TYR A 46 -4.24 -13.33 -4.20
CA TYR A 46 -3.80 -11.99 -4.56
C TYR A 46 -4.01 -11.70 -6.05
N ARG A 47 -3.57 -12.61 -6.93
CA ARG A 47 -3.72 -12.45 -8.39
C ARG A 47 -5.18 -12.29 -8.81
N LYS A 48 -6.09 -13.07 -8.19
CA LYS A 48 -7.53 -12.94 -8.40
C LYS A 48 -8.06 -11.60 -7.89
N ALA A 49 -7.61 -11.15 -6.72
CA ALA A 49 -8.08 -9.92 -6.09
C ALA A 49 -7.69 -8.65 -6.87
N ILE A 50 -6.55 -8.64 -7.55
CA ILE A 50 -6.10 -7.49 -8.35
C ILE A 50 -6.58 -7.50 -9.80
N GLN A 51 -7.23 -8.57 -10.27
CA GLN A 51 -7.54 -8.76 -11.69
C GLN A 51 -8.44 -7.65 -12.26
N ALA A 52 -9.34 -7.10 -11.44
CA ALA A 52 -10.24 -6.02 -11.82
C ALA A 52 -9.67 -4.62 -11.52
N LEU A 53 -8.45 -4.52 -10.98
CA LEU A 53 -7.86 -3.27 -10.52
C LEU A 53 -6.76 -2.79 -11.49
N SER A 54 -6.59 -1.48 -11.58
CA SER A 54 -5.47 -0.85 -12.29
C SER A 54 -4.24 -0.64 -11.40
N ARG A 55 -4.48 -0.50 -10.09
CA ARG A 55 -3.49 -0.26 -9.04
C ARG A 55 -3.96 -0.86 -7.73
N TYR A 56 -3.08 -0.96 -6.75
CA TYR A 56 -3.42 -1.41 -5.41
C TYR A 56 -2.60 -0.65 -4.36
N ILE A 57 -3.06 -0.67 -3.12
CA ILE A 57 -2.37 -0.01 -2.00
C ILE A 57 -1.30 -0.96 -1.46
N SER A 58 -0.10 -0.45 -1.19
CA SER A 58 0.95 -1.20 -0.53
C SER A 58 1.56 -0.47 0.66
N THR A 59 2.02 -1.23 1.64
CA THR A 59 2.81 -0.74 2.78
C THR A 59 3.94 -1.72 3.09
N PRO A 60 5.13 -1.25 3.48
CA PRO A 60 6.16 -2.11 4.04
C PRO A 60 5.69 -2.82 5.31
N ARG A 61 6.16 -4.05 5.52
CA ARG A 61 5.94 -4.81 6.76
C ARG A 61 6.64 -4.14 7.92
N VAL A 62 7.94 -3.88 7.81
CA VAL A 62 8.76 -3.24 8.86
C VAL A 62 9.15 -1.85 8.37
N ALA A 63 8.80 -0.80 9.12
CA ALA A 63 9.17 0.58 8.78
C ALA A 63 9.10 1.50 10.01
N LYS A 64 10.07 2.43 10.10
CA LYS A 64 10.07 3.51 11.10
C LYS A 64 8.83 4.39 11.04
N HIS A 65 8.38 4.71 9.82
CA HIS A 65 7.18 5.50 9.56
C HIS A 65 6.13 4.64 8.87
N ARG A 66 4.86 4.81 9.26
CA ARG A 66 3.73 4.14 8.62
C ARG A 66 3.21 5.01 7.48
N TYR A 67 3.37 4.54 6.25
CA TYR A 67 2.82 5.17 5.06
C TYR A 67 2.34 4.11 4.07
N PHE A 68 1.39 4.51 3.26
CA PHE A 68 0.79 3.70 2.20
C PHE A 68 1.09 4.37 0.86
N VAL A 69 1.29 3.54 -0.16
CA VAL A 69 1.62 3.98 -1.52
C VAL A 69 0.76 3.25 -2.53
N TRP A 70 0.58 3.85 -3.70
CA TRP A 70 -0.02 3.19 -4.85
C TRP A 70 1.05 2.38 -5.61
N LEU A 71 0.73 1.14 -5.95
CA LEU A 71 1.51 0.33 -6.89
C LEU A 71 0.61 -0.10 -8.06
N PRO A 72 1.10 -0.05 -9.31
CA PRO A 72 0.36 -0.60 -10.45
C PRO A 72 0.31 -2.13 -10.36
N THR A 73 -0.72 -2.76 -10.92
CA THR A 73 -0.89 -4.23 -10.86
C THR A 73 0.19 -5.02 -11.60
N SER A 74 0.97 -4.36 -12.45
CA SER A 74 2.17 -4.88 -13.11
C SER A 74 3.38 -5.03 -12.17
N VAL A 75 3.34 -4.40 -10.99
CA VAL A 75 4.35 -4.57 -9.93
C VAL A 75 3.87 -5.62 -8.94
N LEU A 76 4.70 -6.61 -8.64
CA LEU A 76 4.39 -7.65 -7.66
C LEU A 76 5.07 -7.33 -6.32
N PRO A 77 4.31 -7.35 -5.20
CA PRO A 77 4.88 -7.11 -3.89
C PRO A 77 5.65 -8.34 -3.40
N ASP A 78 6.82 -8.12 -2.79
CA ASP A 78 7.55 -9.18 -2.12
C ASP A 78 6.99 -9.49 -0.71
N SER A 79 7.52 -10.53 -0.06
CA SER A 79 7.14 -10.96 1.30
C SER A 79 7.18 -9.90 2.41
N ARG A 80 7.97 -8.83 2.23
CA ARG A 80 8.10 -7.69 3.15
C ARG A 80 7.20 -6.53 2.80
N LEU A 81 6.30 -6.70 1.84
CA LEU A 81 5.24 -5.76 1.55
C LEU A 81 3.88 -6.42 1.88
N TYR A 82 2.95 -5.61 2.35
CA TYR A 82 1.53 -5.95 2.34
C TYR A 82 0.87 -5.30 1.14
N ALA A 83 -0.05 -6.04 0.53
CA ALA A 83 -0.87 -5.58 -0.57
C ALA A 83 -2.33 -5.54 -0.12
N ILE A 84 -2.93 -4.37 -0.20
CA ILE A 84 -4.35 -4.14 0.09
C ILE A 84 -5.00 -3.92 -1.27
N CYS A 85 -5.79 -4.91 -1.71
CA CYS A 85 -6.34 -5.01 -3.06
C CYS A 85 -7.56 -4.09 -3.22
N ARG A 86 -7.31 -2.78 -3.18
CA ARG A 86 -8.25 -1.66 -3.33
C ARG A 86 -7.61 -0.60 -4.20
N ASP A 87 -8.38 0.09 -5.03
CA ASP A 87 -7.90 1.15 -5.94
C ASP A 87 -8.54 2.53 -5.69
N ASP A 88 -9.37 2.65 -4.64
CA ASP A 88 -10.07 3.87 -4.24
C ASP A 88 -9.30 4.74 -3.25
N ASP A 89 -9.45 6.06 -3.40
CA ASP A 89 -8.76 7.03 -2.56
C ASP A 89 -9.34 7.13 -1.14
N LEU A 90 -10.59 6.68 -0.92
CA LEU A 90 -11.20 6.64 0.41
C LEU A 90 -10.44 5.69 1.34
N THR A 91 -10.27 4.43 0.92
CA THR A 91 -9.52 3.43 1.69
C THR A 91 -8.07 3.87 1.87
N PHE A 92 -7.44 4.43 0.82
CA PHE A 92 -6.09 4.96 0.92
C PHE A 92 -5.99 6.10 1.94
N GLY A 93 -6.99 6.99 1.99
CA GLY A 93 -7.08 8.09 2.95
C GLY A 93 -7.23 7.61 4.38
N ILE A 94 -8.19 6.72 4.64
CA ILE A 94 -8.41 6.15 5.98
C ILE A 94 -7.13 5.47 6.50
N LEU A 95 -6.46 4.67 5.67
CA LEU A 95 -5.22 4.01 6.05
C LEU A 95 -4.05 4.99 6.25
N SER A 96 -4.03 6.09 5.50
CA SER A 96 -2.99 7.11 5.62
C SER A 96 -3.19 8.05 6.82
N SER A 97 -4.30 7.94 7.55
CA SER A 97 -4.64 8.84 8.64
C SER A 97 -3.93 8.51 9.96
N ARG A 98 -3.94 9.49 10.87
CA ARG A 98 -3.48 9.36 12.25
C ARG A 98 -4.28 8.33 13.04
N GLN A 99 -5.58 8.20 12.80
CA GLN A 99 -6.41 7.19 13.48
C GLN A 99 -5.90 5.77 13.17
N HIS A 100 -5.65 5.47 11.90
CA HIS A 100 -5.07 4.17 11.52
C HIS A 100 -3.62 4.04 11.99
N ARG A 101 -2.82 5.11 11.93
CA ARG A 101 -1.45 5.09 12.47
C ARG A 101 -1.43 4.71 13.95
N VAL A 102 -2.22 5.39 14.78
CA VAL A 102 -2.31 5.14 16.23
C VAL A 102 -2.74 3.70 16.50
N TRP A 103 -3.81 3.23 15.84
CA TRP A 103 -4.28 1.86 15.98
C TRP A 103 -3.21 0.84 15.57
N SER A 104 -2.64 1.02 14.39
CA SER A 104 -1.67 0.07 13.83
C SER A 104 -0.40 -0.01 14.67
N LEU A 105 0.07 1.09 15.27
CA LEU A 105 1.21 1.09 16.17
C LEU A 105 0.91 0.38 17.49
N ALA A 106 -0.27 0.63 18.08
CA ALA A 106 -0.68 -0.05 19.31
C ALA A 106 -0.85 -1.56 19.15
N ASN A 107 -1.17 -2.02 17.94
CA ASN A 107 -1.40 -3.43 17.60
C ASN A 107 -0.26 -4.07 16.80
N ALA A 108 0.84 -3.35 16.55
CA ALA A 108 1.99 -3.88 15.82
C ALA A 108 2.84 -4.80 16.71
N SER A 109 3.47 -5.81 16.10
CA SER A 109 4.60 -6.47 16.74
C SER A 109 5.88 -5.67 16.52
N MET A 110 6.88 -5.85 17.37
CA MET A 110 8.18 -5.15 17.27
C MET A 110 9.23 -6.07 16.67
N HIS A 111 10.06 -5.58 15.75
CA HIS A 111 11.12 -6.37 15.13
C HIS A 111 12.53 -5.85 15.44
N GLY A 112 13.40 -6.76 15.89
CA GLY A 112 14.83 -6.52 16.09
C GLY A 112 15.18 -5.66 17.31
N VAL A 113 16.46 -5.26 17.38
CA VAL A 113 17.04 -4.44 18.46
C VAL A 113 16.59 -2.97 18.38
N GLY A 114 16.20 -2.51 17.18
CA GLY A 114 15.74 -1.14 16.93
C GLY A 114 14.27 -0.87 17.24
N ASN A 115 13.49 -1.89 17.62
CA ASN A 115 12.06 -1.76 17.92
C ASN A 115 11.27 -1.09 16.77
N ASP A 116 11.54 -1.48 15.52
CA ASP A 116 10.75 -0.98 14.39
C ASP A 116 9.37 -1.65 14.37
N PRO A 117 8.26 -0.88 14.26
CA PRO A 117 6.92 -1.44 14.20
C PRO A 117 6.70 -2.30 12.96
N THR A 118 6.20 -3.51 13.19
CA THR A 118 5.84 -4.49 12.16
C THR A 118 4.34 -4.45 11.95
N TYR A 119 3.93 -3.96 10.79
CA TYR A 119 2.55 -4.04 10.33
C TYR A 119 2.18 -5.48 10.02
N ASN A 120 0.99 -5.88 10.43
CA ASN A 120 0.44 -7.17 10.10
C ASN A 120 -1.02 -7.02 9.63
N ALA A 121 -1.47 -7.91 8.74
CA ALA A 121 -2.85 -7.87 8.28
C ALA A 121 -3.82 -8.13 9.45
N LYS A 122 -3.54 -9.18 10.24
CA LYS A 122 -4.46 -9.67 11.27
C LYS A 122 -4.73 -8.69 12.41
N SER A 123 -3.72 -8.04 13.01
CA SER A 123 -3.95 -7.14 14.16
C SER A 123 -3.89 -5.65 13.82
N CYS A 124 -3.29 -5.25 12.69
CA CYS A 124 -3.30 -3.83 12.30
C CYS A 124 -4.43 -3.49 11.33
N PHE A 125 -4.81 -4.37 10.39
CA PHE A 125 -5.81 -4.07 9.36
C PHE A 125 -7.17 -4.70 9.66
N GLU A 126 -7.22 -6.01 9.87
CA GLU A 126 -8.48 -6.76 10.00
C GLU A 126 -9.27 -6.39 11.26
N THR A 127 -8.59 -5.95 12.31
CA THR A 127 -9.21 -5.47 13.56
C THR A 127 -9.41 -3.96 13.57
N PHE A 128 -8.92 -3.21 12.59
CA PHE A 128 -9.08 -1.76 12.59
C PHE A 128 -10.56 -1.38 12.50
N PRO A 129 -11.09 -0.61 13.46
CA PRO A 129 -12.48 -0.19 13.44
C PRO A 129 -12.64 0.95 12.43
N PHE A 130 -12.79 0.65 11.14
CA PHE A 130 -13.09 1.62 10.08
C PHE A 130 -14.32 2.49 10.43
N PRO A 131 -14.46 3.72 9.92
CA PRO A 131 -15.70 4.49 10.07
C PRO A 131 -16.93 3.67 9.60
N GLU A 132 -18.08 3.92 10.21
CA GLU A 132 -19.32 3.21 9.87
C GLU A 132 -19.67 3.36 8.39
N GLY A 133 -20.05 2.27 7.72
CA GLY A 133 -20.36 2.25 6.29
C GLY A 133 -19.15 2.43 5.35
N MET A 134 -17.94 2.59 5.89
CA MET A 134 -16.71 2.86 5.11
C MET A 134 -15.67 1.73 5.22
N THR A 135 -16.09 0.51 5.58
CA THR A 135 -15.15 -0.62 5.54
C THR A 135 -14.80 -0.96 4.08
N PRO A 136 -13.66 -1.63 3.81
CA PRO A 136 -13.33 -2.13 2.48
C PRO A 136 -14.39 -3.11 1.92
N ARG A 137 -15.17 -3.74 2.80
CA ARG A 137 -16.31 -4.61 2.45
C ARG A 137 -17.52 -3.78 2.01
N ASP A 138 -17.87 -2.74 2.77
CA ASP A 138 -19.04 -1.90 2.48
C ASP A 138 -18.87 -1.13 1.16
N THR A 139 -17.62 -0.74 0.89
CA THR A 139 -17.22 0.02 -0.31
C THR A 139 -16.74 -0.88 -1.46
N ALA A 140 -16.94 -2.20 -1.37
CA ALA A 140 -16.60 -3.15 -2.42
C ALA A 140 -17.42 -2.93 -3.70
N PRO A 141 -16.81 -3.01 -4.90
CA PRO A 141 -17.55 -3.06 -6.15
C PRO A 141 -18.62 -4.15 -6.13
N LYS A 142 -19.88 -3.76 -6.38
CA LYS A 142 -21.01 -4.68 -6.50
C LYS A 142 -21.27 -4.96 -7.97
N THR A 143 -21.28 -6.24 -8.35
CA THR A 143 -21.53 -6.68 -9.74
C THR A 143 -22.84 -6.08 -10.27
N GLY A 144 -22.80 -5.48 -11.47
CA GLY A 144 -23.97 -4.87 -12.11
C GLY A 144 -24.31 -3.46 -11.62
N GLN A 145 -23.57 -2.93 -10.65
CA GLN A 145 -23.54 -1.50 -10.34
C GLN A 145 -22.26 -0.94 -10.95
N ALA A 146 -22.32 0.25 -11.57
CA ALA A 146 -21.09 1.00 -11.81
C ALA A 146 -20.34 1.05 -10.48
N SER A 147 -19.03 0.71 -10.47
CA SER A 147 -18.20 0.66 -9.25
C SER A 147 -18.69 1.71 -8.28
N PRO A 148 -19.07 1.38 -7.02
CA PRO A 148 -19.52 2.41 -6.10
C PRO A 148 -18.36 3.40 -6.10
N PRO A 149 -18.57 4.65 -6.55
CA PRO A 149 -17.51 5.64 -6.53
C PRO A 149 -17.41 5.97 -5.05
N CYS A 150 -16.75 5.09 -4.28
CA CYS A 150 -16.86 4.88 -2.84
C CYS A 150 -17.83 5.85 -2.16
N MET A 151 -19.12 5.49 -2.11
CA MET A 151 -20.19 6.36 -1.59
C MET A 151 -20.41 7.67 -2.38
N ALA A 152 -20.67 7.62 -3.69
CA ALA A 152 -20.95 8.82 -4.47
C ALA A 152 -22.12 9.60 -3.87
N GLY A 153 -21.89 10.87 -3.51
CA GLY A 153 -22.85 11.71 -2.79
C GLY A 153 -22.71 11.69 -1.26
N ASP A 154 -21.84 10.85 -0.69
CA ASP A 154 -21.42 10.95 0.70
C ASP A 154 -20.25 11.94 0.80
N ILE A 155 -20.57 13.12 1.29
CA ILE A 155 -19.64 14.24 1.46
C ILE A 155 -18.44 13.84 2.34
N LEU A 156 -18.62 12.97 3.33
CA LEU A 156 -17.53 12.55 4.22
C LEU A 156 -16.53 11.67 3.49
N ALA A 157 -17.03 10.71 2.70
CA ALA A 157 -16.18 9.84 1.88
C ALA A 157 -15.42 10.63 0.81
N GLU A 158 -16.10 11.56 0.13
CA GLU A 158 -15.51 12.42 -0.90
C GLU A 158 -14.41 13.34 -0.32
N ASN A 159 -14.64 13.90 0.87
CA ASN A 159 -13.64 14.73 1.55
C ASN A 159 -12.37 13.95 1.91
N ILE A 160 -12.52 12.72 2.42
CA ILE A 160 -11.37 11.85 2.70
C ILE A 160 -10.62 11.53 1.41
N ALA A 161 -11.34 11.12 0.36
CA ALA A 161 -10.76 10.79 -0.94
C ALA A 161 -10.01 11.98 -1.55
N ALA A 162 -10.55 13.20 -1.45
CA ALA A 162 -9.91 14.41 -1.94
C ALA A 162 -8.63 14.75 -1.16
N ALA A 163 -8.67 14.71 0.18
CA ALA A 163 -7.49 14.94 1.01
C ALA A 163 -6.40 13.89 0.76
N ALA A 164 -6.80 12.63 0.57
CA ALA A 164 -5.94 11.51 0.24
C ALA A 164 -5.22 11.68 -1.10
N ARG A 165 -5.95 12.05 -2.17
CA ARG A 165 -5.35 12.39 -3.47
C ARG A 165 -4.35 13.52 -3.33
N ARG A 166 -4.74 14.60 -2.65
CA ARG A 166 -3.87 15.76 -2.46
C ARG A 166 -2.57 15.40 -1.74
N LEU A 167 -2.67 14.58 -0.68
CA LEU A 167 -1.52 14.08 0.05
C LEU A 167 -0.59 13.23 -0.82
N ASN A 168 -1.16 12.36 -1.65
CA ASN A 168 -0.38 11.53 -2.58
C ASN A 168 0.30 12.38 -3.66
N GLU A 169 -0.42 13.31 -4.30
CA GLU A 169 0.12 14.23 -5.31
C GLU A 169 1.31 15.03 -4.77
N LEU A 170 1.20 15.56 -3.56
CA LEU A 170 2.28 16.30 -2.90
C LEU A 170 3.50 15.41 -2.62
N ARG A 171 3.29 14.16 -2.18
CA ARG A 171 4.38 13.20 -1.98
C ARG A 171 5.06 12.86 -3.30
N GLU A 172 4.29 12.56 -4.35
CA GLU A 172 4.82 12.22 -5.67
C GLU A 172 5.59 13.38 -6.28
N ALA A 173 5.07 14.62 -6.20
CA ALA A 173 5.78 15.80 -6.66
C ALA A 173 7.10 16.03 -5.89
N TRP A 174 7.11 15.73 -4.58
CA TRP A 174 8.35 15.78 -3.81
C TRP A 174 9.30 14.63 -4.14
N LEU A 175 8.82 13.40 -4.34
CA LEU A 175 9.69 12.26 -4.68
C LEU A 175 10.29 12.42 -6.07
N ASN A 176 9.50 12.93 -7.00
CA ASN A 176 9.77 12.96 -8.43
C ASN A 176 9.58 14.39 -8.99
N PRO A 177 10.42 15.38 -8.62
CA PRO A 177 10.28 16.75 -9.10
C PRO A 177 10.41 16.79 -10.63
N ALA A 178 9.47 17.46 -11.31
CA ALA A 178 9.41 17.50 -12.77
C ALA A 178 10.67 18.12 -13.41
N GLU A 179 11.30 19.05 -12.69
CA GLU A 179 12.58 19.63 -13.07
C GLU A 179 13.76 18.63 -13.00
N TRP A 180 13.65 17.54 -12.24
CA TRP A 180 14.75 16.59 -11.97
C TRP A 180 14.58 15.23 -12.63
N VAL A 181 13.37 14.88 -13.07
CA VAL A 181 13.06 13.54 -13.60
C VAL A 181 12.38 13.61 -14.96
N ASP A 182 12.68 12.62 -15.79
CA ASP A 182 11.91 12.28 -16.98
C ASP A 182 11.17 10.97 -16.76
N TRP A 183 9.90 10.93 -17.17
CA TRP A 183 9.08 9.73 -17.15
C TRP A 183 9.21 9.02 -18.49
N VAL A 184 9.92 7.88 -18.49
CA VAL A 184 10.22 7.13 -19.70
C VAL A 184 9.49 5.79 -19.72
N ILE A 185 9.14 5.35 -20.92
CA ILE A 185 8.61 4.01 -21.21
C ILE A 185 9.05 3.64 -22.63
N THR A 186 9.49 2.40 -22.81
CA THR A 186 9.80 1.86 -24.14
C THR A 186 8.53 1.37 -24.85
N PRO A 187 8.48 1.34 -26.19
CA PRO A 187 7.33 0.79 -26.91
C PRO A 187 6.99 -0.65 -26.51
N GLU A 188 8.00 -1.45 -26.19
CA GLU A 188 7.84 -2.82 -25.71
C GLU A 188 7.15 -2.85 -24.34
N GLU A 189 7.63 -2.04 -23.38
CA GLU A 189 7.05 -1.89 -22.05
C GLU A 189 5.59 -1.41 -22.12
N GLU A 190 5.31 -0.42 -22.98
CA GLU A 190 3.96 0.10 -23.18
C GLU A 190 3.02 -0.97 -23.74
N ARG A 191 3.45 -1.73 -24.74
CA ARG A 191 2.67 -2.81 -25.35
C ARG A 191 2.27 -3.90 -24.36
N VAL A 192 3.11 -4.18 -23.35
CA VAL A 192 2.84 -5.18 -22.31
C VAL A 192 2.29 -4.58 -21.01
N GLY A 193 1.97 -3.28 -20.99
CA GLY A 193 1.29 -2.61 -19.88
C GLY A 193 2.18 -2.31 -18.67
N PHE A 194 3.49 -2.18 -18.84
CA PHE A 194 4.38 -1.70 -17.78
C PHE A 194 4.14 -0.21 -17.49
N PRO A 195 4.37 0.24 -16.24
CA PRO A 195 4.23 1.64 -15.90
C PRO A 195 5.42 2.43 -16.44
N LYS A 196 5.24 3.74 -16.62
CA LYS A 196 6.37 4.65 -16.84
C LYS A 196 7.31 4.60 -15.63
N ARG A 197 8.61 4.67 -15.88
CA ARG A 197 9.65 4.73 -14.85
C ARG A 197 10.31 6.10 -14.85
N THR A 198 10.71 6.56 -13.67
CA THR A 198 11.48 7.79 -13.53
C THR A 198 12.94 7.55 -13.86
N VAL A 199 13.53 8.47 -14.62
CA VAL A 199 14.96 8.56 -14.88
C VAL A 199 15.43 9.94 -14.46
N ALA A 200 16.51 9.99 -13.69
CA ALA A 200 17.09 11.26 -13.28
C ALA A 200 17.63 12.01 -14.51
N LYS A 201 17.33 13.31 -14.58
CA LYS A 201 17.97 14.23 -15.52
C LYS A 201 19.45 14.42 -15.12
N PRO A 202 20.35 14.68 -16.09
CA PRO A 202 21.77 14.84 -15.81
C PRO A 202 22.04 15.88 -14.71
N GLY A 203 22.81 15.49 -13.69
CA GLY A 203 23.20 16.35 -12.57
C GLY A 203 22.26 16.29 -11.36
N HIS A 204 21.13 15.59 -11.45
CA HIS A 204 20.16 15.45 -10.36
C HIS A 204 20.19 14.08 -9.65
N GLU A 205 21.03 13.14 -10.12
CA GLU A 205 21.06 11.75 -9.65
C GLU A 205 21.32 11.64 -8.14
N ALA A 206 22.30 12.41 -7.64
CA ALA A 206 22.71 12.37 -6.24
C ALA A 206 21.62 12.90 -5.29
N GLU A 207 20.91 13.96 -5.69
CA GLU A 207 19.85 14.54 -4.89
C GLU A 207 18.56 13.72 -4.97
N LEU A 208 18.24 13.17 -6.15
CA LEU A 208 17.09 12.27 -6.32
C LEU A 208 17.23 11.02 -5.46
N LYS A 209 18.44 10.46 -5.33
CA LYS A 209 18.71 9.31 -4.45
C LYS A 209 18.34 9.58 -2.98
N LYS A 210 18.38 10.83 -2.53
CA LYS A 210 17.99 11.22 -1.16
C LYS A 210 16.48 11.38 -1.00
N ARG A 211 15.72 11.53 -2.09
CA ARG A 211 14.26 11.71 -2.06
C ARG A 211 13.54 10.37 -1.87
N THR A 212 13.58 9.87 -0.64
CA THR A 212 12.83 8.67 -0.22
C THR A 212 11.71 9.06 0.73
N LEU A 213 10.64 8.25 0.82
CA LEU A 213 9.57 8.49 1.79
C LEU A 213 10.08 8.50 3.23
N THR A 214 11.04 7.64 3.58
CA THR A 214 11.66 7.67 4.91
C THR A 214 12.30 9.04 5.20
N ASN A 215 13.04 9.61 4.25
CA ASN A 215 13.65 10.92 4.42
C ASN A 215 12.62 12.05 4.47
N LEU A 216 11.59 11.99 3.63
CA LEU A 216 10.48 12.94 3.65
C LEU A 216 9.78 12.97 5.01
N TYR A 217 9.49 11.80 5.57
CA TYR A 217 8.82 11.68 6.87
C TYR A 217 9.73 11.96 8.06
N ASN A 218 11.04 11.74 7.93
CA ASN A 218 12.01 12.19 8.93
C ASN A 218 12.07 13.73 8.98
N ALA A 219 12.09 14.40 7.82
CA ALA A 219 12.13 15.85 7.74
C ALA A 219 10.79 16.51 8.09
N ARG A 220 9.68 15.84 7.75
CA ARG A 220 8.29 16.25 7.98
C ARG A 220 8.06 17.75 7.69
N PRO A 221 8.25 18.20 6.44
CA PRO A 221 8.07 19.61 6.08
C PRO A 221 6.64 20.09 6.37
N ALA A 222 6.47 21.39 6.59
CA ALA A 222 5.19 21.98 7.00
C ALA A 222 4.00 21.62 6.07
N TRP A 223 4.24 21.56 4.75
CA TRP A 223 3.20 21.17 3.79
C TRP A 223 2.74 19.71 3.98
N LEU A 224 3.63 18.81 4.37
CA LEU A 224 3.31 17.40 4.59
C LEU A 224 2.50 17.27 5.87
N ASP A 225 2.91 17.99 6.92
CA ASP A 225 2.18 18.02 8.18
C ASP A 225 0.77 18.57 8.00
N LEU A 226 0.62 19.67 7.26
CA LEU A 226 -0.69 20.25 6.95
C LEU A 226 -1.58 19.29 6.15
N ALA A 227 -1.03 18.64 5.11
CA ALA A 227 -1.78 17.68 4.31
C ALA A 227 -2.27 16.48 5.13
N HIS A 228 -1.45 16.00 6.08
CA HIS A 228 -1.88 14.96 7.02
C HIS A 228 -2.96 15.47 7.98
N LYS A 229 -2.81 16.68 8.56
CA LYS A 229 -3.82 17.26 9.45
C LYS A 229 -5.19 17.41 8.79
N GLU A 230 -5.23 17.83 7.52
CA GLU A 230 -6.47 17.90 6.75
C GLU A 230 -7.10 16.52 6.54
N LEU A 231 -6.29 15.52 6.16
CA LEU A 231 -6.76 14.15 6.03
C LEU A 231 -7.28 13.59 7.36
N ASP A 232 -6.56 13.80 8.45
CA ASP A 232 -6.90 13.32 9.79
C ASP A 232 -8.21 13.92 10.28
N LYS A 233 -8.45 15.20 9.99
CA LYS A 233 -9.72 15.89 10.28
C LYS A 233 -10.88 15.32 9.46
N ALA A 234 -10.68 15.06 8.17
CA ALA A 234 -11.70 14.45 7.32
C ALA A 234 -12.07 13.04 7.81
N VAL A 235 -11.09 12.24 8.21
CA VAL A 235 -11.32 10.91 8.77
C VAL A 235 -11.99 10.98 10.15
N ALA A 236 -11.59 11.91 11.02
CA ALA A 236 -12.27 12.13 12.31
C ALA A 236 -13.75 12.51 12.13
N ALA A 237 -14.07 13.33 11.13
CA ALA A 237 -15.45 13.67 10.79
C ALA A 237 -16.26 12.44 10.37
N ALA A 238 -15.67 11.48 9.63
CA ALA A 238 -16.32 10.21 9.30
C ALA A 238 -16.58 9.31 10.53
N TYR A 239 -15.80 9.46 11.60
CA TYR A 239 -16.09 8.85 12.90
C TYR A 239 -17.11 9.63 13.74
N GLY A 240 -17.61 10.77 13.26
CA GLY A 240 -18.49 11.66 14.01
C GLY A 240 -17.79 12.45 15.13
N TRP A 241 -16.45 12.52 15.13
CA TRP A 241 -15.67 13.23 16.16
C TRP A 241 -15.60 14.73 15.87
N THR A 242 -16.67 15.45 16.20
CA THR A 242 -16.79 16.90 15.98
C THR A 242 -15.84 17.73 16.85
N ASP A 243 -15.30 17.13 17.91
CA ASP A 243 -14.33 17.70 18.85
C ASP A 243 -12.86 17.38 18.50
N TYR A 244 -12.62 16.73 17.36
CA TYR A 244 -11.26 16.39 16.96
C TYR A 244 -10.40 17.62 16.68
N THR A 245 -9.23 17.67 17.30
CA THR A 245 -8.17 18.62 16.98
C THR A 245 -6.85 17.90 16.73
N PRO A 246 -5.92 18.50 15.97
CA PRO A 246 -4.57 17.95 15.79
C PRO A 246 -3.83 17.70 17.12
N GLU A 247 -4.18 18.44 18.17
CA GLU A 247 -3.58 18.37 19.51
C GLU A 247 -4.17 17.26 20.40
N MET A 248 -5.28 16.63 19.99
CA MET A 248 -5.86 15.49 20.70
C MET A 248 -4.80 14.41 20.93
N ALA A 249 -4.69 13.86 22.14
CA ALA A 249 -3.66 12.87 22.46
C ALA A 249 -3.86 11.54 21.70
N ASP A 250 -2.77 10.87 21.34
CA ASP A 250 -2.83 9.55 20.67
C ASP A 250 -3.59 8.51 21.54
N ASP A 251 -3.45 8.56 22.87
CA ASP A 251 -4.17 7.66 23.78
C ASP A 251 -5.69 7.86 23.76
N GLU A 252 -6.15 9.11 23.57
CA GLU A 252 -7.59 9.39 23.46
C GLU A 252 -8.15 8.86 22.14
N ILE A 253 -7.40 9.03 21.04
CA ILE A 253 -7.75 8.43 19.74
C ILE A 253 -7.82 6.90 19.88
N LEU A 254 -6.79 6.29 20.49
CA LEU A 254 -6.73 4.84 20.70
C LEU A 254 -7.91 4.33 21.53
N ARG A 255 -8.24 5.04 22.63
CA ARG A 255 -9.37 4.69 23.50
C ARG A 255 -10.69 4.68 22.72
N ARG A 256 -10.97 5.72 21.92
CA ARG A 256 -12.20 5.79 21.10
C ARG A 256 -12.27 4.66 20.07
N LEU A 257 -11.15 4.37 19.39
CA LEU A 257 -11.08 3.25 18.43
C LEU A 257 -11.29 1.91 19.15
N LEU A 258 -10.70 1.70 20.33
CA LEU A 258 -10.90 0.48 21.10
C LEU A 258 -12.37 0.29 21.50
N THR A 259 -13.05 1.36 21.93
CA THR A 259 -14.50 1.33 22.21
C THR A 259 -15.29 0.84 20.99
N LEU A 260 -15.05 1.44 19.81
CA LEU A 260 -15.70 1.03 18.55
C LEU A 260 -15.40 -0.43 18.17
N ASN A 261 -14.16 -0.88 18.39
CA ASN A 261 -13.76 -2.25 18.08
C ASN A 261 -14.46 -3.27 18.99
N LEU A 262 -14.60 -2.96 20.28
CA LEU A 262 -15.31 -3.81 21.25
C LEU A 262 -16.81 -3.86 20.97
N GLU A 263 -17.44 -2.73 20.65
CA GLU A 263 -18.86 -2.67 20.26
C GLU A 263 -19.17 -3.56 19.06
N ARG A 264 -18.29 -3.55 18.04
CA ARG A 264 -18.44 -4.41 16.85
C ARG A 264 -18.18 -5.88 17.10
N SER A 265 -17.34 -6.21 18.07
CA SER A 265 -17.03 -7.60 18.42
C SER A 265 -18.14 -8.25 19.27
N ALA A 266 -19.06 -7.45 19.81
CA ALA A 266 -20.19 -7.90 20.60
C ALA A 266 -21.45 -8.25 19.76
N ILE A 267 -21.40 -8.01 18.44
CA ILE A 267 -22.47 -8.27 17.45
C ILE A 267 -22.13 -9.54 16.65
#